data_AF-A0A3D1P0C6-F1
#
_entry.id   AF-A0A3D1P0C6-F1
#
_cell.length_a   1.000
_cell.length_b   1.000
_cell.length_c   1.000
_cell.angle_alpha   90.00
_cell.angle_beta   90.00
_cell.angle_gamma   90.00
#
_symmetry.space_group_name_H-M   'P 1'
#
loop_
_entity.id
_entity.type
_entity.pdbx_description
1 polymer ?
#
loop_
_entity_poly.entity_id
_entity_poly.type
_entity_poly.pdbx_seq_one_letter_code
_entity_poly.pdbx_strand_id
1 'polypeptide(L)'
;MNPGGAADDLSRIKGLGPKLQALLPTLGLSTYAQIAALTEADLAELDGKLGAFAGRPAKDSWVEQAKYLAAGDVAGFEGKFGKV
;
A
#
# COMPACT_ATOMS: atom_id res chain seq x y z
N MET A 1 -16.72 -9.80 19.85
CA MET A 1 -16.69 -9.87 18.38
C MET A 1 -16.39 -8.46 17.93
N ASN A 2 -15.19 -8.14 17.42
CA ASN A 2 -14.88 -6.76 17.04
C ASN A 2 -15.48 -6.51 15.65
N PRO A 3 -16.50 -5.65 15.48
CA PRO A 3 -17.19 -5.51 14.21
C PRO A 3 -16.55 -4.35 13.44
N GLY A 4 -15.58 -4.65 12.56
CA GLY A 4 -15.01 -3.66 11.65
C GLY A 4 -13.49 -3.73 11.56
N GLY A 5 -12.98 -4.53 10.63
CA GLY A 5 -11.66 -4.29 10.06
C GLY A 5 -11.74 -2.97 9.28
N ALA A 6 -11.43 -1.86 9.92
CA ALA A 6 -11.40 -0.56 9.26
C ALA A 6 -10.32 -0.59 8.17
N ALA A 7 -10.65 -0.12 6.97
CA ALA A 7 -9.66 0.09 5.94
C ALA A 7 -8.59 1.06 6.48
N ASP A 8 -7.32 0.73 6.29
CA ASP A 8 -6.23 1.63 6.62
C ASP A 8 -6.23 2.82 5.65
N ASP A 9 -5.67 3.93 6.10
CA ASP A 9 -5.50 5.11 5.26
C ASP A 9 -4.34 4.92 4.26
N LEU A 10 -4.61 4.17 3.19
CA LEU A 10 -3.62 3.89 2.14
C LEU A 10 -3.02 5.16 1.49
N SER A 11 -3.64 6.34 1.66
CA SER A 11 -3.08 7.62 1.22
C SER A 11 -1.74 7.97 1.89
N ARG A 12 -1.44 7.36 3.05
CA ARG A 12 -0.16 7.53 3.75
C ARG A 12 1.02 6.93 2.98
N ILE A 13 0.77 5.97 2.08
CA ILE A 13 1.80 5.42 1.21
C ILE A 13 2.10 6.44 0.10
N LYS A 14 3.36 6.82 -0.05
CA LYS A 14 3.82 7.71 -1.12
C LYS A 14 3.63 7.05 -2.48
N GLY A 15 3.15 7.83 -3.45
CA GLY A 15 2.83 7.37 -4.80
C GLY A 15 1.41 6.80 -4.94
N LEU A 16 0.70 6.58 -3.82
CA LEU A 16 -0.69 6.15 -3.80
C LEU A 16 -1.63 7.35 -3.97
N GLY A 17 -1.89 7.72 -5.22
CA GLY A 17 -2.84 8.78 -5.55
C GLY A 17 -4.31 8.40 -5.25
N PRO A 18 -5.24 9.38 -5.23
CA PRO A 18 -6.64 9.14 -4.87
C PRO A 18 -7.34 8.09 -5.75
N LYS A 19 -6.91 7.96 -7.02
CA LYS A 19 -7.42 6.91 -7.93
C LYS A 19 -7.00 5.51 -7.49
N LEU A 20 -5.76 5.35 -7.02
CA LEU A 20 -5.22 4.07 -6.58
C LEU A 20 -5.79 3.69 -5.21
N GLN A 21 -5.98 4.68 -4.32
CA GLN A 21 -6.66 4.47 -3.05
C GLN A 21 -8.11 3.99 -3.23
N ALA A 22 -8.82 4.45 -4.27
CA ALA A 22 -10.15 3.95 -4.60
C ALA A 22 -10.12 2.56 -5.27
N LEU A 23 -9.07 2.26 -6.04
CA LEU A 23 -8.93 0.99 -6.78
C LEU A 23 -8.46 -0.17 -5.89
N LEU A 24 -7.53 0.05 -4.97
CA LEU A 24 -6.96 -1.01 -4.14
C LEU A 24 -8.01 -1.81 -3.34
N PRO A 25 -8.99 -1.17 -2.68
CA PRO A 25 -10.06 -1.89 -1.98
C PRO A 25 -10.88 -2.77 -2.92
N THR A 26 -11.08 -2.38 -4.19
CA THR A 26 -11.79 -3.22 -5.18
C THR A 26 -10.98 -4.44 -5.59
N LEU A 27 -9.67 -4.41 -5.39
CA LEU A 27 -8.75 -5.54 -5.58
C LEU A 27 -8.55 -6.36 -4.29
N GLY A 28 -9.28 -6.03 -3.22
CA GLY A 28 -9.16 -6.67 -1.91
C GLY A 28 -8.02 -6.16 -1.03
N LEU A 29 -7.34 -5.07 -1.44
CA LEU A 29 -6.26 -4.43 -0.70
C LEU A 29 -6.79 -3.18 -0.01
N SER A 30 -7.22 -3.33 1.24
CA SER A 30 -7.79 -2.23 2.04
C SER A 30 -6.98 -1.90 3.29
N THR A 31 -5.92 -2.66 3.58
CA THR A 31 -5.08 -2.50 4.78
C THR A 31 -3.60 -2.47 4.44
N TYR A 32 -2.78 -1.83 5.28
CA TYR A 32 -1.33 -1.83 5.13
C TYR A 32 -0.77 -3.24 5.24
N ALA A 33 -1.32 -4.08 6.12
CA ALA A 33 -0.88 -5.46 6.30
C ALA A 33 -1.02 -6.29 5.01
N GLN A 34 -2.08 -6.08 4.24
CA GLN A 34 -2.28 -6.77 2.96
C GLN A 34 -1.25 -6.33 1.93
N ILE A 35 -0.96 -5.01 1.84
CA ILE A 35 0.06 -4.49 0.92
C ILE A 35 1.46 -4.95 1.34
N ALA A 36 1.74 -4.96 2.64
CA ALA A 36 3.00 -5.43 3.22
C ALA A 36 3.25 -6.93 2.97
N ALA A 37 2.18 -7.71 2.79
CA ALA A 37 2.22 -9.14 2.50
C ALA A 37 2.34 -9.46 1.00
N LEU A 38 2.25 -8.46 0.11
CA LEU A 38 2.42 -8.67 -1.33
C LEU A 38 3.83 -9.18 -1.64
N THR A 39 3.90 -10.25 -2.41
CA THR A 39 5.14 -10.78 -2.97
C THR A 39 5.47 -10.12 -4.31
N GLU A 40 6.68 -10.38 -4.84
CA GLU A 40 7.03 -9.91 -6.20
C GLU A 40 6.07 -10.43 -7.28
N ALA A 41 5.54 -11.65 -7.11
CA ALA A 41 4.53 -12.21 -7.99
C ALA A 41 3.19 -11.45 -7.88
N ASP A 42 2.76 -11.13 -6.65
CA ASP A 42 1.53 -10.35 -6.44
C ASP A 42 1.66 -8.93 -6.98
N LEU A 43 2.85 -8.32 -6.84
CA LEU A 43 3.13 -7.00 -7.43
C LEU A 43 3.05 -7.03 -8.95
N ALA A 44 3.59 -8.08 -9.59
CA ALA A 44 3.48 -8.24 -11.04
C ALA A 44 2.02 -8.45 -11.49
N GLU A 45 1.24 -9.23 -10.74
CA GLU A 45 -0.20 -9.39 -10.99
C GLU A 45 -0.98 -8.09 -10.79
N LEU A 46 -0.66 -7.37 -9.72
CA LEU A 46 -1.23 -6.06 -9.40
C LEU A 46 -0.90 -5.07 -10.52
N ASP A 47 0.34 -5.06 -11.02
CA ASP A 47 0.76 -4.20 -12.13
C ASP A 47 -0.09 -4.43 -13.38
N GLY A 48 -0.39 -5.69 -13.72
CA GLY A 48 -1.33 -6.01 -14.80
C GLY A 48 -2.73 -5.44 -14.57
N LYS A 49 -3.20 -5.41 -13.32
CA LYS A 49 -4.52 -4.86 -12.92
C LYS A 49 -4.52 -3.33 -12.85
N LEU A 50 -3.37 -2.72 -12.56
CA LEU A 50 -3.19 -1.28 -12.44
C LEU A 50 -3.11 -0.58 -13.81
N GLY A 51 -2.74 -1.29 -14.88
CA GLY A 51 -2.71 -0.76 -16.24
C GLY A 51 -1.81 0.48 -16.38
N ALA A 52 -2.40 1.68 -16.51
CA ALA A 52 -1.66 2.94 -16.61
C ALA A 52 -0.84 3.30 -15.35
N PHE A 53 -1.11 2.63 -14.23
CA PHE A 53 -0.35 2.79 -12.99
C PHE A 53 0.60 1.62 -12.71
N ALA A 54 0.79 0.72 -13.68
CA ALA A 54 1.76 -0.35 -13.60
C ALA A 54 3.18 0.20 -13.36
N GLY A 55 3.98 -0.55 -12.61
CA GLY A 55 5.31 -0.22 -12.15
C GLY A 55 5.33 0.67 -10.90
N ARG A 56 4.21 1.30 -10.50
CA ARG A 56 4.20 2.17 -9.30
C ARG A 56 4.39 1.42 -7.99
N PRO A 57 3.74 0.27 -7.74
CA PRO A 57 3.91 -0.46 -6.48
C PRO A 57 5.38 -0.80 -6.18
N ALA A 58 6.12 -1.23 -7.21
CA ALA A 58 7.55 -1.51 -7.10
C ALA A 58 8.39 -0.23 -7.05
N LYS A 59 8.16 0.73 -7.96
CA LYS A 59 8.95 1.96 -8.06
C LYS A 59 8.84 2.83 -6.81
N ASP A 60 7.65 2.95 -6.26
CA ASP A 60 7.38 3.70 -5.05
C ASP A 60 7.54 2.82 -3.80
N SER A 61 7.98 1.57 -3.91
CA SER A 61 8.26 0.68 -2.75
C SER A 61 7.07 0.53 -1.78
N TRP A 62 5.85 0.35 -2.32
CA TRP A 62 4.61 0.29 -1.51
C TRP A 62 4.66 -0.78 -0.44
N VAL A 63 5.22 -1.96 -0.74
CA VAL A 63 5.34 -3.07 0.22
C VAL A 63 6.20 -2.67 1.41
N GLU A 64 7.33 -2.01 1.16
CA GLU A 64 8.24 -1.59 2.22
C GLU A 64 7.63 -0.48 3.07
N GLN A 65 7.02 0.51 2.43
CA GLN A 65 6.24 1.57 3.11
C GLN A 65 5.12 1.01 3.99
N ALA A 66 4.34 0.09 3.43
CA ALA A 66 3.23 -0.55 4.13
C ALA A 66 3.71 -1.40 5.31
N LYS A 67 4.90 -2.01 5.24
CA LYS A 67 5.50 -2.74 6.38
C LYS A 67 5.75 -1.81 7.57
N TYR A 68 6.30 -0.62 7.34
CA TYR A 68 6.49 0.37 8.41
C TYR A 68 5.15 0.84 8.98
N LEU A 69 4.19 1.19 8.13
CA LEU A 69 2.87 1.67 8.56
C LEU A 69 2.06 0.58 9.30
N ALA A 70 2.11 -0.67 8.83
CA ALA A 70 1.48 -1.81 9.47
C ALA A 70 2.11 -2.13 10.84
N ALA A 71 3.42 -1.91 10.99
CA ALA A 71 4.11 -2.03 12.26
C ALA A 71 3.87 -0.83 13.20
N GLY A 72 3.21 0.23 12.72
CA GLY A 72 3.06 1.49 13.46
C GLY A 72 4.35 2.33 13.54
N ASP A 73 5.38 1.96 12.78
CA ASP A 73 6.68 2.65 12.76
C ASP A 73 6.65 3.83 11.79
N VAL A 74 5.86 4.85 12.15
CA VAL A 74 5.78 6.10 11.39
C VAL A 74 7.13 6.83 11.40
N ALA A 75 7.90 6.72 12.48
CA ALA A 75 9.21 7.38 12.57
C ALA A 75 10.22 6.79 11.56
N GLY A 76 10.29 5.45 11.46
CA GLY A 76 11.10 4.76 10.46
C GLY A 76 10.63 5.01 9.03
N PHE A 77 9.32 5.05 8.82
CA PHE A 77 8.72 5.47 7.55
C PHE A 77 9.18 6.88 7.15
N GLU A 78 9.01 7.86 8.04
CA GLU A 78 9.33 9.26 7.75
C GLU A 78 10.84 9.47 7.56
N GLY A 79 11.68 8.73 8.28
CA GLY A 79 13.13 8.78 8.12
C GLY A 79 13.61 8.24 6.77
N LYS A 80 12.92 7.25 6.20
CA LYS A 80 13.33 6.57 4.95
C LYS A 80 12.64 7.14 3.71
N PHE A 81 11.35 7.44 3.80
CA PHE A 81 10.50 7.89 2.68
C PHE A 81 10.13 9.38 2.76
N GLY A 82 10.46 10.04 3.86
CA GLY A 82 10.07 11.43 4.12
C GLY A 82 8.72 11.55 4.83
N LYS A 83 8.45 12.74 5.34
CA LYS A 83 7.23 13.05 6.09
C LYS A 83 5.98 12.70 5.28
N VAL A 84 5.06 11.92 5.89
CA VAL A 84 3.79 11.51 5.28
C VAL A 84 2.97 12.71 4.83
#